data_AF-A0A519K4T0-F1
#
_entry.id   AF-A0A519K4T0-F1
#
_cell.length_a   1.000
_cell.length_b   1.000
_cell.length_c   1.000
_cell.angle_alpha   90.00
_cell.angle_beta   90.00
_cell.angle_gamma   90.00
#
_symmetry.space_group_name_H-M   'P 1'
#
loop_
_entity.id
_entity.type
_entity.pdbx_description
1 polymer ?
#
loop_
_entity_poly.entity_id
_entity_poly.type
_entity_poly.pdbx_seq_one_letter_code
_entity_poly.pdbx_strand_id
1 'polypeptide(L)' 'FLEPEYERRGIGQRLQRLMLDWYFTQTKETVWLSTAPQSRAAAFYKKAGWVETGTYGKGELKFEMTINDWQQHSISQ' A
#
# COMPACT_ATOMS: atom_id res chain seq x y z
N PHE A 1 3.41 0.49 11.94
CA PHE A 1 4.27 1.69 12.06
C PHE A 1 5.70 1.21 12.26
N LEU A 2 6.68 1.86 11.63
CA LEU A 2 8.10 1.64 11.91
C LEU A 2 8.54 2.67 12.95
N GLU A 3 9.46 2.31 13.84
CA GLU A 3 10.07 3.32 14.71
C GLU A 3 10.85 4.32 13.85
N PRO A 4 10.88 5.62 14.22
CA PRO A 4 11.51 6.67 13.42
C PRO A 4 12.95 6.35 12.98
N GLU A 5 13.69 5.63 13.82
CA GLU A 5 15.09 5.23 13.60
C GLU A 5 15.28 4.29 12.39
N TYR A 6 14.23 3.55 12.02
CA TYR A 6 14.23 2.59 10.91
C TYR A 6 13.53 3.13 9.65
N GLU A 7 13.03 4.36 9.69
CA GLU A 7 12.40 4.98 8.53
C GLU A 7 13.41 5.33 7.43
N ARG A 8 12.92 5.49 6.19
CA ARG A 8 13.71 5.86 5.00
C ARG A 8 14.82 4.88 4.60
N ARG A 9 14.88 3.70 5.24
CA ARG A 9 15.81 2.60 4.88
C ARG A 9 15.20 1.57 3.93
N GLY A 10 14.06 1.88 3.29
CA GLY A 10 13.36 0.94 2.39
C GLY A 10 12.61 -0.22 3.09
N ILE A 11 12.67 -0.32 4.42
CA ILE A 11 12.05 -1.43 5.18
C ILE A 11 10.54 -1.50 4.95
N GLY A 12 9.84 -0.36 5.02
CA GLY A 12 8.38 -0.33 4.81
C GLY A 12 7.97 -0.81 3.41
N GLN A 13 8.75 -0.45 2.40
CA GLN A 13 8.53 -0.91 1.02
C GLN A 13 8.75 -2.41 0.90
N ARG A 14 9.82 -2.95 1.52
CA ARG A 14 10.11 -4.39 1.49
C ARG A 14 9.04 -5.20 2.21
N LEU A 15 8.59 -4.74 3.39
CA LEU A 15 7.52 -5.40 4.14
C LEU A 15 6.20 -5.41 3.36
N GLN A 16 5.84 -4.28 2.74
CA GLN A 16 4.62 -4.20 1.95
C GLN A 16 4.68 -5.10 0.70
N ARG A 17 5.84 -5.18 0.02
CA ARG A 17 6.05 -6.08 -1.11
C ARG A 17 5.87 -7.54 -0.69
N LEU A 18 6.56 -7.96 0.37
CA LEU A 18 6.45 -9.33 0.89
C LEU A 18 5.01 -9.67 1.26
N MET A 19 4.29 -8.74 1.87
CA MET A 19 2.89 -8.92 2.24
C MET A 19 1.98 -9.07 1.02
N LEU A 20 2.10 -8.21 0.01
CA LEU A 20 1.26 -8.29 -1.19
C LEU A 20 1.61 -9.47 -2.10
N ASP A 21 2.90 -9.79 -2.26
CA ASP A 21 3.33 -10.98 -2.97
C ASP A 21 2.70 -12.22 -2.35
N TRP A 22 2.83 -12.36 -1.02
CA TRP A 22 2.20 -13.46 -0.30
C TRP A 22 0.68 -13.44 -0.46
N TYR A 23 0.01 -12.30 -0.21
CA TYR A 23 -1.44 -12.20 -0.30
C TYR A 23 -1.97 -12.64 -1.68
N PHE A 24 -1.36 -12.16 -2.77
CA PHE A 24 -1.80 -12.50 -4.13
C PHE A 24 -1.38 -13.90 -4.59
N THR A 25 -0.49 -14.59 -3.86
CA THR A 25 -0.30 -16.04 -4.04
C THR A 25 -1.45 -16.85 -3.45
N GLN A 26 -2.16 -16.30 -2.45
CA GLN A 26 -3.26 -16.99 -1.77
C GLN A 26 -4.62 -16.70 -2.42
N THR A 27 -4.80 -15.51 -3.00
CA THR A 27 -6.09 -15.08 -3.58
C THR A 27 -5.92 -14.01 -4.68
N LYS A 28 -6.98 -13.74 -5.43
CA LYS A 28 -7.05 -12.64 -6.43
C LYS A 28 -7.98 -11.50 -6.00
N GLU A 29 -8.56 -11.60 -4.81
CA GLU A 29 -9.46 -10.58 -4.28
C GLU A 29 -8.75 -9.23 -4.11
N THR A 30 -9.49 -8.15 -4.30
CA THR A 30 -8.96 -6.79 -4.08
C THR A 30 -8.70 -6.57 -2.60
N VAL A 31 -7.47 -6.21 -2.25
CA VAL A 31 -7.11 -5.79 -0.90
C VAL A 31 -7.27 -4.28 -0.77
N TRP A 32 -7.70 -3.83 0.40
CA TRP A 32 -7.91 -2.42 0.67
C TRP A 32 -7.44 -2.03 2.07
N LEU A 33 -7.19 -0.74 2.24
CA LEU A 33 -6.86 -0.13 3.53
C LEU A 33 -7.34 1.32 3.54
N SER A 34 -7.31 1.94 4.71
CA SER A 34 -7.51 3.39 4.84
C SER A 34 -6.44 4.03 5.70
N THR A 35 -6.20 5.32 5.51
CA THR A 35 -5.28 6.11 6.34
C THR A 35 -5.64 7.59 6.36
N ALA A 36 -5.16 8.31 7.38
CA ALA A 36 -5.40 9.73 7.50
C ALA A 36 -4.87 10.51 6.26
N PRO A 37 -5.62 11.52 5.78
CA PRO A 37 -5.15 12.40 4.71
C PRO A 37 -3.88 13.14 5.12
N GLN A 38 -3.07 13.53 4.14
CA GLN A 38 -1.81 14.29 4.33
C GLN A 38 -0.78 13.59 5.24
N SER A 39 -0.98 12.31 5.53
CA SER A 39 -0.03 11.51 6.31
C SER A 39 1.11 10.99 5.44
N ARG A 40 2.21 10.62 6.11
CA ARG A 40 3.33 9.91 5.45
C ARG A 40 2.89 8.56 4.87
N ALA A 41 1.91 7.90 5.49
CA ALA A 41 1.33 6.67 4.99
C ALA A 41 0.56 6.89 3.67
N ALA A 42 -0.24 7.95 3.58
CA ALA A 42 -0.93 8.29 2.33
C ALA A 42 0.06 8.51 1.17
N ALA A 43 1.13 9.27 1.41
CA ALA A 43 2.20 9.47 0.41
C ALA A 43 2.94 8.16 0.07
N PHE A 44 3.15 7.28 1.07
CA PHE A 44 3.76 5.97 0.87
C PHE A 44 2.90 5.07 -0.02
N TYR A 45 1.59 4.93 0.26
CA TYR A 45 0.71 4.06 -0.52
C TYR A 45 0.57 4.52 -1.97
N LYS A 46 0.44 5.83 -2.21
CA LYS A 46 0.46 6.41 -3.57
C LYS A 46 1.72 6.03 -4.34
N LYS A 47 2.89 6.12 -3.69
CA LYS A 47 4.18 5.75 -4.30
C LYS A 47 4.35 4.25 -4.49
N ALA A 48 3.70 3.43 -3.66
CA ALA A 48 3.73 1.98 -3.72
C ALA A 48 2.69 1.37 -4.69
N GLY A 49 2.08 2.20 -5.54
CA GLY A 49 1.16 1.76 -6.60
C GLY A 49 -0.29 1.56 -6.17
N TRP A 50 -0.67 1.95 -4.95
CA TRP A 50 -2.07 1.84 -4.50
C TRP A 50 -2.94 2.90 -5.15
N VAL A 51 -4.18 2.53 -5.48
CA VAL A 51 -5.17 3.43 -6.07
C VAL A 51 -6.04 4.03 -4.97
N GLU A 52 -6.11 5.36 -4.88
CA GLU A 52 -7.02 6.06 -3.98
C GLU A 52 -8.45 5.98 -4.54
N THR A 53 -9.39 5.34 -3.83
CA THR A 53 -10.75 5.08 -4.32
C THR A 53 -11.83 5.92 -3.62
N GLY A 54 -11.43 6.84 -2.76
CA GLY A 54 -12.33 7.79 -2.09
C GLY A 54 -12.02 7.91 -0.60
N THR A 55 -13.06 8.18 0.18
CA THR A 55 -12.95 8.30 1.64
C THR A 55 -13.61 7.14 2.37
N TYR A 56 -13.10 6.83 3.57
CA TYR A 56 -13.64 5.80 4.45
C TYR A 56 -13.79 6.34 5.88
N GLY A 57 -14.90 5.97 6.53
CA GLY A 57 -15.18 6.33 7.92
C GLY A 57 -15.14 7.85 8.18
N LYS A 58 -14.31 8.26 9.14
CA LYS A 58 -14.18 9.66 9.60
C LYS A 58 -13.28 10.51 8.68
N GLY A 59 -13.39 10.32 7.36
CA GLY A 59 -12.63 11.08 6.37
C GLY A 59 -11.21 10.58 6.13
N GLU A 60 -10.93 9.31 6.41
CA GLU A 60 -9.68 8.68 5.96
C GLU A 60 -9.70 8.50 4.45
N LEU A 61 -8.53 8.51 3.81
CA LEU A 61 -8.39 8.12 2.41
C LEU A 61 -8.42 6.61 2.30
N LYS A 62 -9.27 6.08 1.42
CA LYS A 62 -9.35 4.65 1.10
C LYS A 62 -8.43 4.35 -0.08
N PHE A 63 -7.67 3.27 0.04
CA PHE A 63 -6.80 2.75 -0.99
C PHE A 63 -7.14 1.31 -1.33
N GLU A 64 -7.06 0.96 -2.60
CA GLU A 64 -7.29 -0.39 -3.11
C GLU A 64 -6.11 -0.84 -3.97
N MET A 65 -5.87 -2.15 -3.97
CA MET A 65 -4.88 -2.80 -4.82
C MET A 65 -5.51 -4.05 -5.41
N THR A 66 -5.58 -4.12 -6.74
CA THR A 66 -5.91 -5.34 -7.45
C THR A 66 -4.65 -6.13 -7.78
N ILE A 67 -4.80 -7.42 -8.09
CA ILE A 67 -3.68 -8.24 -8.56
C ILE A 67 -3.04 -7.67 -9.83
N ASN A 68 -3.84 -7.05 -10.72
CA ASN A 68 -3.35 -6.47 -11.97
C ASN A 68 -2.49 -5.23 -11.69
N ASP A 69 -2.95 -4.35 -10.80
CA ASP A 69 -2.17 -3.16 -10.42
C ASP A 69 -0.85 -3.57 -9.75
N TRP A 70 -0.90 -4.60 -8.89
CA TRP A 70 0.30 -5.14 -8.24
C TRP A 70 1.30 -5.70 -9.24
N GLN A 71 0.84 -6.47 -10.22
CA GLN A 71 1.71 -7.06 -11.26
C GLN A 71 2.33 -5.98 -12.16
N GLN A 72 1.57 -4.96 -12.55
CA GLN A 72 2.10 -3.85 -13.35
C GLN A 72 3.17 -3.05 -12.59
N HIS A 73 2.94 -2.80 -11.29
CA HIS A 73 3.85 -2.02 -10.47
C HIS A 73 5.12 -2.79 -10.09
N SER A 74 5.01 -4.10 -9.85
CA SER A 74 6.16 -4.96 -9.48
C SER A 74 7.15 -5.21 -10.62
N ILE A 75 6.70 -5.18 -11.89
CA ILE A 75 7.57 -5.29 -13.07
C ILE A 75 8.40 -4.01 -13.29
N SER A 76 7.93 -2.87 -12.78
CA SER A 76 8.50 -1.55 -13.02
C SER A 76 9.54 -1.10 -11.98
N GLN A 77 9.92 -1.98 -11.03
CA GLN A 77 10.80 -1.68 -9.89
C GLN A 77 12.03 -2.57 -9.79
#